data_AF-A0A101CUF7-F1
#
_entry.id   AF-A0A101CUF7-F1
#
_cell.length_a   1.000
_cell.length_b   1.000
_cell.length_c   1.000
_cell.angle_alpha   90.00
_cell.angle_beta   90.00
_cell.angle_gamma   90.00
#
_symmetry.space_group_name_H-M   'P 1'
#
loop_
_entity.id
_entity.type
_entity.pdbx_description
1 polymer ?
#
loop_
_entity_poly.entity_id
_entity_poly.type
_entity_poly.pdbx_seq_one_letter_code
_entity_poly.pdbx_strand_id
1 'polypeptide(L)' 'METLKTFPFFEEKYNVVRTLPLKKFPYTIHFTVDENKKIVSVQAVTSNYQDPNITRLKL' A
#
# COMPACT_ATOMS: atom_id res chain seq x y z
N MET A 1 9.80 0.22 8.77
CA MET A 1 8.53 -0.10 9.47
C MET A 1 8.15 0.92 10.53
N GLU A 2 8.99 1.91 10.86
CA GLU A 2 8.61 2.94 11.86
C GLU A 2 7.61 3.97 11.33
N THR A 3 7.61 4.28 10.04
CA THR A 3 6.75 5.32 9.45
C THR A 3 5.25 5.11 9.64
N LEU A 4 4.76 3.87 9.65
CA LEU A 4 3.36 3.53 9.95
C LEU A 4 2.98 3.79 11.42
N LYS A 5 3.96 3.75 12.35
CA LYS A 5 3.74 4.05 13.77
C LYS A 5 3.68 5.55 14.03
N THR A 6 4.42 6.35 13.25
CA THR A 6 4.53 7.81 13.46
C THR A 6 3.53 8.64 12.65
N PHE A 7 3.19 8.22 11.43
CA PHE A 7 2.27 8.95 10.56
C PHE A 7 1.33 7.98 9.82
N PRO A 8 0.16 7.64 10.38
CA PRO A 8 -0.81 6.75 9.73
C PRO A 8 -1.65 7.44 8.64
N PHE A 9 -1.47 8.74 8.42
CA PHE A 9 -2.26 9.53 7.47
C PHE A 9 -1.68 9.47 6.06
N PHE A 10 -1.89 8.34 5.40
CA PHE A 10 -1.58 8.18 3.98
C PHE A 10 -2.83 8.35 3.10
N GLU A 11 -2.59 8.53 1.80
CA GLU A 11 -3.58 8.84 0.77
C GLU A 11 -4.75 7.83 0.83
N GLU A 12 -5.96 8.37 0.97
CA GLU A 12 -7.19 7.62 1.17
C GLU A 12 -7.82 7.34 -0.19
N LYS A 13 -7.79 6.07 -0.63
CA LYS A 13 -8.22 5.69 -1.98
C LYS A 13 -9.67 5.19 -2.03
N TYR A 14 -10.20 4.74 -0.89
CA TYR A 14 -11.57 4.20 -0.74
C TYR A 14 -12.12 4.40 0.69
N ASN A 15 -12.40 5.65 1.11
CA ASN A 15 -13.02 6.08 2.39
C ASN A 15 -12.46 5.57 3.75
N VAL A 16 -11.74 4.44 3.78
CA VAL A 16 -11.22 3.74 4.97
C VAL A 16 -9.90 3.01 4.64
N VAL A 17 -9.71 2.63 3.37
CA VAL A 17 -8.48 1.97 2.89
C VAL A 17 -7.45 3.01 2.47
N ARG A 18 -6.32 3.00 3.17
CA ARG A 18 -5.15 3.84 2.90
C ARG A 18 -4.10 3.02 2.18
N THR A 19 -3.37 3.68 1.28
CA THR A 19 -2.28 3.04 0.54
C THR A 19 -0.93 3.64 0.86
N LEU A 20 0.05 2.79 1.16
CA LEU A 20 1.45 3.18 1.34
C LEU A 20 2.28 2.61 0.17
N PRO A 21 2.65 3.45 -0.81
CA PRO A 21 3.61 3.04 -1.83
C PRO A 21 5.02 2.99 -1.22
N LEU A 22 5.70 1.85 -1.38
CA LEU A 22 7.10 1.73 -0.99
C LEU A 22 7.98 2.28 -2.12
N LYS A 23 8.88 3.23 -1.84
CA LYS A 23 9.76 3.82 -2.86
C LYS A 23 10.82 2.84 -3.39
N LYS A 24 11.24 1.85 -2.58
CA LYS A 24 12.36 0.97 -2.91
C LYS A 24 11.97 -0.17 -3.88
N PHE A 25 10.68 -0.48 -3.97
CA PHE A 25 10.13 -1.54 -4.80
C PHE A 25 8.67 -1.19 -5.12
N PRO A 26 8.11 -1.52 -6.30
CA PRO A 26 6.75 -1.17 -6.69
C PRO A 26 5.67 -1.99 -5.94
N TYR A 27 5.88 -2.24 -4.66
CA TYR A 27 4.90 -2.79 -3.75
C TYR A 27 4.08 -1.64 -3.16
N THR A 28 2.76 -1.80 -3.21
CA THR A 28 1.79 -0.94 -2.55
C THR A 28 1.15 -1.72 -1.41
N ILE A 29 1.21 -1.20 -0.20
CA ILE A 29 0.55 -1.78 0.96
C ILE A 29 -0.81 -1.13 1.10
N HIS A 30 -1.86 -1.94 1.15
CA HIS A 30 -3.24 -1.51 1.45
C HIS A 30 -3.53 -1.84 2.90
N PHE A 31 -3.85 -0.83 3.70
CA PHE A 31 -4.12 -1.00 5.12
C PHE A 31 -5.27 -0.09 5.55
N THR A 32 -5.95 -0.51 6.60
CA THR A 32 -7.02 0.24 7.25
C THR A 32 -6.57 0.63 8.65
N VAL A 33 -6.96 1.80 9.11
CA VAL A 33 -6.66 2.30 10.45
C VAL A 33 -7.97 2.42 11.22
N ASP A 34 -8.10 1.69 12.31
CA ASP A 34 -9.20 1.86 13.27
C ASP A 34 -8.71 2.78 14.39
N GLU A 35 -9.13 4.05 14.36
CA GLU A 35 -8.72 5.07 15.32
C GLU A 35 -9.28 4.83 16.73
N ASN A 36 -10.47 4.22 16.84
CA ASN A 36 -11.10 3.92 18.12
C ASN A 36 -10.34 2.82 18.87
N LYS A 37 -9.90 1.80 18.15
CA LYS A 37 -9.12 0.68 18.72
C LYS A 37 -7.62 0.91 18.65
N LYS A 38 -7.15 1.95 17.94
CA LYS A 38 -5.74 2.22 17.61
C LYS A 38 -5.05 1.03 16.95
N ILE A 39 -5.76 0.33 16.06
CA ILE A 39 -5.26 -0.86 15.36
C ILE A 39 -5.02 -0.52 13.88
N VAL A 40 -3.89 -0.97 13.36
CA VAL A 40 -3.59 -0.93 11.92
C VAL A 40 -3.72 -2.34 11.38
N SER A 41 -4.63 -2.56 10.43
CA SER A 41 -4.84 -3.85 9.78
C SER A 41 -4.36 -3.79 8.34
N VAL A 42 -3.38 -4.63 8.00
CA VAL A 42 -2.90 -4.77 6.62
C VAL A 42 -3.82 -5.71 5.87
N GLN A 43 -4.51 -5.20 4.85
CA GLN A 43 -5.48 -5.94 4.05
C GLN A 43 -4.78 -6.69 2.92
N ALA A 44 -3.85 -6.02 2.24
CA ALA A 44 -3.16 -6.59 1.08
C ALA A 44 -1.80 -5.91 0.84
N VAL A 45 -0.90 -6.66 0.21
CA VAL A 45 0.35 -6.14 -0.36
C VAL A 45 0.35 -6.48 -1.84
N THR A 46 0.27 -5.47 -2.70
CA THR A 46 0.19 -5.65 -4.16
C THR A 46 1.49 -5.22 -4.82
N SER A 47 2.03 -6.03 -5.73
CA SER A 47 3.18 -5.65 -6.56
C SER A 47 2.73 -5.17 -7.92
N ASN A 48 3.15 -3.97 -8.30
CA ASN A 48 2.99 -3.45 -9.66
C ASN A 48 4.29 -3.61 -10.46
N TYR A 49 5.18 -4.52 -10.03
CA TYR A 49 6.38 -4.82 -10.79
C TYR A 49 6.01 -5.43 -12.14
N GLN A 50 6.30 -4.70 -13.22
CA GLN A 50 6.25 -5.21 -14.58
C GLN A 50 7.68 -5.34 -15.06
N ASP A 51 8.11 -6.57 -15.35
CA ASP A 51 9.40 -6.79 -15.98
C ASP A 51 9.25 -6.53 -17.49
N PRO A 52 9.92 -5.51 -18.04
CA PRO A 52 9.79 -5.13 -19.44
C PRO A 52 10.29 -6.19 -20.42
N ASN A 53 11.05 -7.20 -19.98
CA ASN A 53 11.59 -8.25 -20.85
C ASN A 53 10.63 -9.44 -21.03
N ILE A 54 9.77 -9.71 -20.05
CA ILE A 54 8.80 -10.82 -20.07
C ILE A 54 7.35 -10.34 -20.22
N THR A 55 7.05 -9.09 -19.84
CA THR A 55 5.70 -8.54 -19.89
C THR A 55 5.40 -8.08 -21.32
N ARG A 56 4.94 -9.01 -22.16
CA ARG A 56 4.40 -8.67 -23.48
C ARG A 56 3.15 -7.81 -23.32
N LEU A 57 3.23 -6.54 -23.69
CA LEU A 57 2.05 -5.74 -24.00
C LEU A 57 1.33 -6.46 -25.14
N LYS A 58 0.13 -6.98 -24.87
CA LYS A 58 -0.76 -7.45 -25.93
C LYS A 58 -1.17 -6.20 -26.72
N LEU A 59 -0.53 -6.00 -27.88
CA LEU A 59 -0.98 -5.06 -28.91
C LEU A 59 -2.35 -5.48 -29.42
#